data_AF-A0A6J5CTW4-F1
#
_entry.id   AF-A0A6J5CTW4-F1
#
_cell.length_a   1.000
_cell.length_b   1.000
_cell.length_c   1.000
_cell.angle_alpha   90.00
_cell.angle_beta   90.00
_cell.angle_gamma   90.00
#
_symmetry.space_group_name_H-M   'P 1'
#
loop_
_entity.id
_entity.type
_entity.pdbx_description
1 polymer ?
#
loop_
_entity_poly.entity_id
_entity_poly.type
_entity_poly.pdbx_seq_one_letter_code
_entity_poly.pdbx_strand_id
1 'polypeptide(L)' 'MDAAVKLCEDFDYVRVDLYAPDNHVYFGELTFTPGAGVLPFTPDSIDYEWGKLVPDAFLSARPPLPETSPPAA' A
#
# COMPACT_ATOMS: atom_id res chain seq x y z
N MET A 1 11.19 14.86 -12.59
CA MET A 1 11.43 14.10 -11.35
C MET A 1 11.26 14.98 -10.11
N ASP A 2 11.79 16.20 -10.13
CA ASP A 2 11.75 17.17 -9.02
C ASP A 2 10.36 17.46 -8.44
N ALA A 3 9.32 17.51 -9.28
CA ALA A 3 7.96 17.74 -8.83
C ALA A 3 7.47 16.64 -7.87
N ALA A 4 7.70 15.36 -8.21
CA ALA A 4 7.31 14.24 -7.35
C ALA A 4 8.06 14.27 -6.02
N VAL A 5 9.38 14.54 -6.06
CA VAL A 5 10.23 14.61 -4.86
C VAL A 5 9.77 15.72 -3.91
N LYS A 6 9.43 16.90 -4.44
CA LYS A 6 8.91 18.01 -3.63
C LYS A 6 7.53 17.69 -3.04
N LEU A 7 6.66 17.08 -3.83
CA LEU A 7 5.29 16.79 -3.39
C LEU A 7 5.22 15.65 -2.35
N CYS A 8 6.23 14.77 -2.29
CA CYS A 8 6.26 13.66 -1.34
C CYS A 8 7.10 13.94 -0.07
N GLU A 9 7.69 15.13 0.08
CA GLU A 9 8.75 15.37 1.07
C GLU A 9 8.32 15.16 2.54
N ASP A 10 7.05 15.41 2.84
CA ASP A 10 6.49 15.30 4.19
C ASP A 10 5.87 13.92 4.50
N PHE A 11 5.98 12.94 3.59
CA PHE A 11 5.28 11.65 3.71
C PHE A 11 6.25 10.46 3.60
N ASP A 12 6.10 9.49 4.51
CA ASP A 12 6.86 8.24 4.46
C ASP A 12 6.55 7.41 3.20
N TYR A 13 5.30 7.47 2.74
CA TYR A 13 4.85 6.88 1.49
C TYR A 13 3.66 7.67 0.92
N VAL A 14 3.77 8.08 -0.35
CA VAL A 14 2.66 8.61 -1.13
C VAL A 14 2.94 8.38 -2.62
N ARG A 15 1.92 7.99 -3.38
CA ARG A 15 2.00 7.98 -4.84
C ARG A 15 1.65 9.37 -5.37
N VAL A 16 2.49 9.92 -6.24
CA VAL A 16 2.26 11.21 -6.91
C VAL A 16 1.92 10.96 -8.37
N ASP A 17 0.70 11.26 -8.77
CA ASP A 17 0.26 11.08 -10.16
C ASP A 17 0.57 12.36 -10.95
N LEU A 18 1.44 12.22 -11.98
CA LEU A 18 1.86 13.31 -12.85
C LEU A 18 1.51 13.01 -14.31
N TYR A 19 0.94 14.00 -15.00
CA TYR A 19 0.68 13.97 -16.43
C TYR A 19 1.63 14.91 -17.17
N ALA A 20 2.02 14.57 -18.40
CA ALA A 20 2.97 15.36 -19.19
C ALA A 20 2.56 15.64 -20.65
N PRO A 21 1.32 16.11 -20.95
CA PRO A 21 0.96 16.53 -22.30
C PRO A 21 1.80 17.73 -22.73
N ASP A 22 2.21 17.75 -24.00
CA ASP A 22 3.00 18.82 -24.60
C ASP A 22 4.24 19.23 -23.77
N ASN A 23 4.88 18.25 -23.13
CA ASN A 23 6.05 18.45 -22.27
C ASN A 23 5.82 19.39 -21.06
N HIS A 24 4.56 19.61 -20.67
CA HIS A 24 4.17 20.35 -19.47
C HIS A 24 3.72 19.39 -18.40
N VAL A 25 4.29 19.50 -17.19
CA VAL A 25 3.95 18.62 -16.07
C VAL A 25 2.74 19.16 -15.33
N TYR A 26 1.71 18.32 -15.16
CA TYR A 26 0.50 18.61 -14.40
C TYR A 26 0.36 17.62 -13.25
N PHE A 27 -0.06 18.15 -12.10
CA PHE A 27 -0.43 17.35 -10.94
C PHE A 27 -1.82 16.73 -11.16
N GLY A 28 -1.95 15.44 -10.87
CA GLY A 28 -3.21 14.73 -10.82
C GLY A 28 -3.72 14.59 -9.38
N GLU A 29 -3.12 13.67 -8.63
CA GLU A 29 -3.50 13.37 -7.26
C GLU A 29 -2.32 12.90 -6.39
N LEU A 30 -2.56 12.87 -5.08
CA LEU A 30 -1.75 12.16 -4.09
C LEU A 30 -2.55 10.97 -3.57
N THR A 31 -2.00 9.77 -3.71
CA THR A 31 -2.65 8.53 -3.26
C THR A 31 -1.86 7.90 -2.11
N PHE A 32 -2.46 7.87 -0.93
CA PHE A 32 -1.84 7.27 0.27
C PHE A 32 -2.11 5.76 0.38
N THR A 33 -3.25 5.30 -0.13
CA THR A 33 -3.68 3.90 -0.07
C THR A 33 -4.07 3.40 -1.47
N PRO A 34 -3.12 2.81 -2.22
CA PRO A 34 -3.45 2.25 -3.53
C PRO A 34 -4.53 1.17 -3.40
N GLY A 35 -5.43 1.11 -4.38
CA GLY A 35 -6.54 0.13 -4.38
C GLY A 35 -7.45 0.24 -3.16
N ALA A 36 -7.63 1.45 -2.60
CA ALA A 36 -8.39 1.70 -1.38
C ALA A 36 -7.90 0.91 -0.15
N GLY A 37 -6.64 0.44 -0.16
CA GLY A 37 -6.06 -0.36 0.92
C GLY A 37 -6.60 -1.79 1.00
N VAL A 38 -7.32 -2.26 -0.02
CA VAL A 38 -7.85 -3.64 -0.08
C VAL A 38 -7.18 -4.49 -1.17
N LEU A 39 -6.15 -3.96 -1.82
CA LEU A 39 -5.38 -4.71 -2.80
C LEU A 39 -4.57 -5.81 -2.06
N PRO A 40 -4.75 -7.10 -2.39
CA PRO A 40 -3.94 -8.15 -1.78
C PRO A 40 -2.48 -8.01 -2.21
N PHE A 41 -1.55 -8.39 -1.34
CA PHE A 41 -0.15 -8.49 -1.74
C PHE A 41 0.06 -9.78 -2.54
N THR A 42 1.04 -9.75 -3.44
CA THR A 42 1.47 -10.95 -4.16
C THR A 42 2.99 -11.05 -4.10
N PRO A 43 3.55 -12.14 -3.56
CA PRO A 43 2.86 -13.33 -3.04
C PRO A 43 2.14 -13.09 -1.69
N ASP A 44 1.11 -13.89 -1.40
CA ASP A 44 0.30 -13.83 -0.16
C ASP A 44 1.14 -13.94 1.12
N SER A 45 2.35 -14.51 1.06
CA SER A 45 3.23 -14.63 2.23
C SER A 45 3.55 -13.27 2.87
N ILE A 46 3.59 -12.21 2.07
CA ILE A 46 3.85 -10.85 2.54
C ILE A 46 2.72 -10.34 3.45
N ASP A 47 1.47 -10.60 3.08
CA ASP A 47 0.30 -10.26 3.91
C ASP A 47 0.42 -10.87 5.32
N TYR A 48 0.81 -12.16 5.39
CA TYR A 48 0.99 -12.85 6.66
C TYR A 48 2.20 -12.35 7.46
N GLU A 49 3.33 -12.08 6.79
CA GLU A 49 4.53 -11.56 7.45
C GLU A 49 4.28 -10.20 8.08
N TRP A 50 3.64 -9.30 7.35
CA TRP A 50 3.36 -7.94 7.84
C TRP A 50 2.23 -7.93 8.86
N GLY A 51 1.24 -8.82 8.74
CA GLY A 51 0.22 -9.03 9.76
C GLY A 51 0.79 -9.38 11.14
N LYS A 52 1.94 -10.06 11.23
CA LYS A 52 2.65 -10.35 12.50
C LYS A 52 3.25 -9.12 13.17
N LEU A 53 3.43 -8.02 12.43
CA LEU A 53 3.94 -6.75 12.97
C LEU A 53 2.83 -5.92 13.63
N VAL A 54 1.55 -6.26 13.38
CA VAL A 54 0.42 -5.57 13.97
C VAL A 54 0.33 -5.95 15.45
N PRO A 55 0.38 -4.99 16.39
CA PRO A 55 0.32 -5.29 17.82
C PRO A 55 -0.93 -6.07 18.20
N ASP A 56 -0.79 -6.99 19.17
CA ASP A 56 -1.88 -7.87 19.62
C ASP A 56 -3.15 -7.12 20.05
N ALA A 57 -3.06 -5.86 20.48
CA ALA A 57 -4.21 -5.03 20.82
C ALA A 57 -5.19 -4.82 19.64
N PHE A 58 -4.71 -4.89 18.40
CA PHE A 58 -5.54 -4.84 17.18
C PHE A 58 -6.11 -6.22 16.80
N LEU A 59 -5.40 -7.30 17.13
CA LEU A 59 -5.79 -8.67 16.81
C LEU A 59 -6.71 -9.30 17.86
N SER A 60 -6.68 -8.83 19.11
CA SER A 60 -7.52 -9.33 20.20
C SER A 60 -9.02 -9.14 19.99
N ALA A 61 -9.41 -8.26 19.06
CA ALA A 61 -10.80 -8.04 18.67
C ALA A 61 -11.24 -8.86 17.44
N ARG A 62 -10.32 -9.54 16.74
CA ARG A 62 -10.63 -10.28 15.51
C ARG A 62 -10.76 -11.79 15.81
N PRO A 63 -11.82 -12.46 15.35
CA PRO A 63 -11.90 -13.91 15.43
C PRO A 63 -10.70 -14.55 14.70
N PRO A 64 -10.23 -15.73 15.14
CA PRO A 64 -9.07 -16.39 14.54
C PRO A 64 -9.27 -16.55 13.03
N LEU A 65 -8.22 -16.24 12.27
CA LEU A 65 -8.23 -16.48 10.83
C LEU A 65 -8.39 -17.99 10.57
N PRO A 66 -9.20 -18.39 9.58
CA PRO A 66 -9.23 -19.79 9.15
C PRO A 66 -7.82 -20.18 8.71
N GLU A 67 -7.35 -21.35 9.13
CA GLU A 67 -6.08 -21.88 8.67
C GLU A 67 -6.17 -22.18 7.17
N THR A 68 -5.71 -21.26 6.33
CA THR A 68 -5.49 -21.55 4.93
C THR A 68 -4.13 -22.20 4.82
N SER A 69 -4.11 -23.53 4.68
CA SER A 69 -2.94 -24.19 4.11
C SER A 69 -2.67 -23.55 2.75
N PRO A 70 -1.41 -23.21 2.40
CA PRO A 70 -1.10 -22.71 1.07
C PRO A 70 -1.58 -23.74 0.03
N PRO A 71 -2.09 -23.30 -1.13
CA PRO A 71 -2.54 -24.22 -2.16
C PRO A 71 -1.39 -25.16 -2.54
N ALA A 72 -1.68 -26.46 -2.56
CA ALA A 72 -0.75 -27.46 -3.07
C ALA A 72 -0.44 -27.12 -4.54
N ALA A 73 0.85 -27.22 -4.88
CA ALA A 73 1.44 -26.87 -6.17
C ALA A 73 0.76 -27.55 -7.37
#